data_AF-Q58FW3-F1
#
_entry.id   AF-Q58FW3-F1
#
_cell.length_a   1.000
_cell.length_b   1.000
_cell.length_c   1.000
_cell.angle_alpha   90.00
_cell.angle_beta   90.00
_cell.angle_gamma   90.00
#
_symmetry.space_group_name_H-M   'P 1'
#
loop_
_entity.id
_entity.type
_entity.pdbx_description
1 polymer ?
#
loop_
_entity_poly.entity_id
_entity_poly.type
_entity_poly.pdbx_seq_one_letter_code
_entity_poly.pdbx_strand_id
1 'polypeptide(L)'
;MDLITETESENVDDSSLWLHNSKSLADILTEINQNVQQMLRMIEDSKPESTEKFLYLYQSLGETYNDLNQELLNGLLKLPCSLVTSMGALSTFKPDKSPDLESGGTSYSSLNHQVVSTTSSEKSQSLKLNDEVEKKDSAFLLADMFCAELETARRELEARNIAIETEKRYVVDLESKLSDSVYKIEKLESELDEVKECLGVSEAEVSKLMEMLSECKNEKSKLQTDNADDLLDSLRAELRSREIQIEQMEEYLNQVLCLNETEIKSESETDKNIVEELRAKVEVLEKQVELQRNVITEREEEKREAIRQLCFSLDHYMN
;
A
#
# COMPACT_ATOMS: atom_id res chain seq x y z
N MET A 1 -5.26 -20.43 -30.12
CA MET A 1 -5.83 -19.93 -31.39
C MET A 1 -6.09 -18.46 -31.18
N ASP A 2 -5.21 -17.69 -31.80
CA ASP A 2 -4.99 -16.26 -31.62
C ASP A 2 -6.09 -15.42 -32.27
N LEU A 3 -6.49 -14.36 -31.59
CA LEU A 3 -7.20 -13.22 -32.17
C LEU A 3 -6.61 -11.96 -31.56
N ILE A 4 -5.57 -11.45 -32.23
CA ILE A 4 -4.99 -10.13 -32.02
C ILE A 4 -5.70 -9.20 -33.00
N THR A 5 -6.51 -8.28 -32.49
CA THR A 5 -7.05 -7.14 -33.25
C THR A 5 -6.16 -5.94 -33.01
N GLU A 6 -5.44 -5.54 -34.06
CA GLU A 6 -4.74 -4.27 -34.20
C GLU A 6 -5.76 -3.12 -34.17
N THR A 7 -5.57 -2.16 -33.28
CA THR A 7 -6.22 -0.84 -33.34
C THR A 7 -5.17 0.21 -33.59
N GLU A 8 -5.32 0.86 -34.74
CA GLU A 8 -4.55 1.99 -35.25
C GLU A 8 -4.53 3.14 -34.24
N SER A 9 -3.34 3.60 -33.88
CA SER A 9 -3.11 4.79 -33.09
C SER A 9 -3.22 6.04 -33.96
N GLU A 10 -4.34 6.73 -33.87
CA GLU A 10 -4.54 8.06 -34.44
C GLU A 10 -3.76 9.08 -33.58
N ASN A 11 -2.72 9.67 -34.19
CA ASN A 11 -1.80 10.61 -33.57
C ASN A 11 -2.50 11.98 -33.47
N VAL A 12 -3.24 12.21 -32.39
CA VAL A 12 -3.86 13.50 -32.07
C VAL A 12 -2.86 14.35 -31.30
N ASP A 13 -2.52 15.48 -31.90
CA ASP A 13 -1.57 16.47 -31.42
C ASP A 13 -2.11 17.17 -30.15
N ASP A 14 -1.84 16.58 -28.98
CA ASP A 14 -2.41 16.94 -27.66
C ASP A 14 -1.68 18.14 -26.98
N SER A 15 -1.04 18.99 -27.76
CA SER A 15 -0.15 20.07 -27.28
C SER A 15 -0.89 21.35 -26.83
N SER A 16 -2.22 21.32 -26.65
CA SER A 16 -3.02 22.52 -26.35
C SER A 16 -3.81 22.50 -25.04
N LEU A 17 -3.69 21.47 -24.20
CA LEU A 17 -4.54 21.29 -23.02
C LEU A 17 -4.00 21.82 -21.69
N TRP A 18 -2.79 22.35 -21.62
CA TRP A 18 -2.18 22.86 -20.37
C TRP A 18 -2.20 24.39 -20.26
N LEU A 19 -3.34 25.02 -20.60
CA LEU A 19 -3.62 26.39 -20.13
C LEU A 19 -3.95 26.33 -18.64
N HIS A 20 -2.93 26.05 -17.82
CA HIS A 20 -3.04 26.12 -16.37
C HIS A 20 -3.39 27.55 -16.00
N ASN A 21 -4.63 27.72 -15.53
CA ASN A 21 -5.07 28.90 -14.83
C ASN A 21 -4.15 29.05 -13.62
N SER A 22 -3.16 29.94 -13.68
CA SER A 22 -2.10 30.07 -12.69
C SER A 22 -2.69 30.62 -11.39
N LYS A 23 -3.27 29.73 -10.58
CA LYS A 23 -3.63 29.98 -9.19
C LYS A 23 -2.34 30.37 -8.47
N SER A 24 -2.41 31.41 -7.63
CA SER A 24 -1.24 31.74 -6.82
C SER A 24 -0.93 30.59 -5.87
N LEU A 25 0.33 30.42 -5.46
CA LEU A 25 0.71 29.43 -4.45
C LEU A 25 -0.17 29.51 -3.19
N ALA A 26 -0.57 30.73 -2.81
CA ALA A 26 -1.48 30.96 -1.70
C ALA A 26 -2.89 30.39 -1.95
N ASP A 27 -3.41 30.51 -3.17
CA ASP A 27 -4.71 29.94 -3.55
C ASP A 27 -4.66 28.41 -3.53
N ILE A 28 -3.59 27.81 -4.06
CA ILE A 28 -3.38 26.35 -4.08
C ILE A 28 -3.35 25.80 -2.65
N LEU A 29 -2.56 26.41 -1.76
CA LEU A 29 -2.49 26.00 -0.35
C LEU A 29 -3.83 26.19 0.38
N THR A 30 -4.58 27.24 0.03
CA THR A 30 -5.91 27.49 0.60
C THR A 30 -6.91 26.42 0.18
N GLU A 31 -6.89 26.01 -1.10
CA GLU A 31 -7.76 24.96 -1.64
C GLU A 31 -7.44 23.59 -1.06
N ILE A 32 -6.15 23.24 -0.95
CA ILE A 32 -5.68 22.01 -0.27
C ILE A 32 -6.20 21.98 1.17
N ASN A 33 -6.02 23.06 1.93
CA ASN A 33 -6.49 23.14 3.30
C ASN A 33 -8.03 23.04 3.39
N GLN A 34 -8.77 23.68 2.48
CA GLN A 34 -10.23 23.57 2.44
C GLN A 34 -10.69 22.14 2.16
N ASN A 35 -10.08 21.45 1.19
CA ASN A 35 -10.40 20.06 0.85
C ASN A 35 -10.13 19.12 2.04
N VAL A 36 -8.96 19.24 2.68
CA VAL A 36 -8.61 18.44 3.86
C VAL A 36 -9.61 18.69 5.01
N GLN A 37 -9.98 19.94 5.28
CA GLN A 37 -10.94 20.28 6.33
C GLN A 37 -12.35 19.72 6.04
N GLN A 38 -12.78 19.72 4.78
CA GLN A 38 -14.05 19.10 4.39
C GLN A 38 -14.02 17.58 4.56
N MET A 39 -12.92 16.93 4.16
CA MET A 39 -12.74 15.48 4.32
C MET A 39 -12.72 15.08 5.80
N LEU A 40 -12.01 15.82 6.67
CA LEU A 40 -11.98 15.57 8.12
C LEU A 40 -13.38 15.70 8.74
N ARG A 41 -14.16 16.72 8.36
CA ARG A 41 -15.54 16.89 8.83
C ARG A 41 -16.44 15.72 8.41
N MET A 42 -16.25 15.17 7.21
CA MET A 42 -17.01 14.02 6.73
C MET A 42 -16.69 12.74 7.52
N ILE A 43 -15.44 12.58 7.94
CA ILE A 43 -15.01 11.46 8.80
C ILE A 43 -15.63 11.61 10.20
N GLU A 44 -15.62 12.81 10.77
CA GLU A 44 -16.20 13.09 12.10
C GLU A 44 -17.72 12.88 12.12
N ASP A 45 -18.44 13.35 11.09
CA ASP A 45 -19.91 13.26 11.02
C ASP A 45 -20.45 11.84 10.79
N SER A 46 -19.58 10.85 10.49
CA SER A 46 -19.94 9.43 10.31
C SER A 46 -21.14 9.19 9.37
N LYS A 47 -21.34 10.04 8.36
CA LYS A 47 -22.43 9.89 7.39
C LYS A 47 -22.02 8.98 6.24
N PRO A 48 -22.65 7.79 6.08
CA PRO A 48 -22.30 6.84 5.02
C PRO A 48 -22.66 7.33 3.61
N GLU A 49 -23.56 8.31 3.49
CA GLU A 49 -23.99 8.93 2.22
C GLU A 49 -22.92 9.85 1.60
N SER A 50 -21.68 9.78 2.09
CA SER A 50 -20.61 10.73 1.80
C SER A 50 -19.46 10.15 0.97
N THR A 51 -19.46 8.85 0.66
CA THR A 51 -18.33 8.18 -0.03
C THR A 51 -18.03 8.78 -1.39
N GLU A 52 -19.04 9.05 -2.22
CA GLU A 52 -18.84 9.65 -3.55
C GLU A 52 -18.27 11.06 -3.45
N LYS A 53 -18.78 11.87 -2.52
CA LYS A 53 -18.27 13.22 -2.24
C LYS A 53 -16.84 13.17 -1.68
N PHE A 54 -16.50 12.15 -0.89
CA PHE A 54 -15.17 11.97 -0.34
C PHE A 54 -14.17 11.62 -1.43
N LEU A 55 -14.54 10.71 -2.34
CA LEU A 55 -13.74 10.36 -3.51
C LEU A 55 -13.51 11.57 -4.42
N TYR A 56 -14.54 12.40 -4.63
CA TYR A 56 -14.42 13.65 -5.38
C TYR A 56 -13.43 14.63 -4.72
N LEU A 57 -13.52 14.83 -3.39
CA LEU A 57 -12.57 15.68 -2.66
C LEU A 57 -11.14 15.11 -2.69
N TYR A 58 -10.99 13.79 -2.59
CA TYR A 58 -9.70 13.13 -2.68
C TYR A 58 -9.06 13.30 -4.06
N GLN A 59 -9.84 13.17 -5.13
CA GLN A 59 -9.37 13.43 -6.50
C GLN A 59 -8.98 14.90 -6.70
N SER A 60 -9.81 15.84 -6.26
CA SER A 60 -9.51 17.28 -6.29
C SER A 60 -8.26 17.63 -5.47
N LEU A 61 -8.02 16.95 -4.34
CA LEU A 61 -6.80 17.09 -3.56
C LEU A 61 -5.55 16.61 -4.33
N GLY A 62 -5.67 15.52 -5.08
CA GLY A 62 -4.59 15.03 -5.95
C GLY A 62 -4.26 15.99 -7.09
N GLU A 63 -5.28 16.56 -7.73
CA GLU A 63 -5.11 17.57 -8.80
C GLU A 63 -4.44 18.85 -8.26
N THR A 64 -4.92 19.38 -7.13
CA THR A 64 -4.33 20.58 -6.49
C THR A 64 -2.92 20.34 -5.97
N TYR A 65 -2.60 19.13 -5.52
CA TYR A 65 -1.22 18.75 -5.16
C TYR A 65 -0.29 18.69 -6.38
N ASN A 66 -0.79 18.23 -7.53
CA ASN A 66 -0.03 18.29 -8.78
C ASN A 66 0.22 19.73 -9.21
N ASP A 67 -0.77 20.62 -9.12
CA ASP A 67 -0.60 22.06 -9.37
C ASP A 67 0.45 22.67 -8.43
N LEU A 68 0.45 22.28 -7.15
CA LEU A 68 1.47 22.71 -6.17
C LEU A 68 2.87 22.28 -6.58
N ASN A 69 3.04 21.02 -6.98
CA ASN A 69 4.35 20.50 -7.41
C ASN A 69 4.85 21.22 -8.67
N GLN A 70 3.96 21.48 -9.63
CA GLN A 70 4.31 22.23 -10.83
C GLN A 70 4.72 23.67 -10.49
N GLU A 71 4.00 24.34 -9.60
CA GLU A 71 4.35 25.71 -9.21
C GLU A 71 5.64 25.78 -8.39
N LEU A 72 5.93 24.77 -7.56
CA LEU A 72 7.22 24.62 -6.88
C LEU A 72 8.36 24.38 -7.87
N LEU A 73 8.18 23.49 -8.86
CA LEU A 73 9.15 23.25 -9.91
C LEU A 73 9.40 24.51 -10.74
N ASN A 74 8.34 25.22 -11.12
CA ASN A 74 8.42 26.50 -11.84
C ASN A 74 9.11 27.58 -11.00
N GLY A 75 8.83 27.63 -9.69
CA GLY A 75 9.49 28.54 -8.76
C GLY A 75 10.98 28.24 -8.58
N LEU A 76 11.34 26.96 -8.48
CA LEU A 76 12.73 26.49 -8.42
C LEU A 76 13.49 26.79 -9.71
N LEU A 77 12.85 26.64 -10.86
CA LEU A 77 13.43 26.98 -12.17
C LEU A 77 13.56 28.50 -12.39
N LYS A 78 12.70 29.30 -11.76
CA LYS A 78 12.75 30.78 -11.82
C LYS A 78 13.73 31.40 -10.82
N LEU A 79 14.31 30.63 -9.89
CA LEU A 79 15.41 31.13 -9.09
C LEU A 79 16.55 31.54 -10.03
N PRO A 80 17.02 32.79 -9.96
CA PRO A 80 18.04 33.27 -10.89
C PRO A 80 19.27 32.36 -10.79
N CYS A 81 19.59 31.66 -11.88
CA CYS A 81 20.79 30.84 -12.04
C CYS A 81 22.11 31.60 -11.83
N SER A 82 22.08 32.89 -11.48
CA SER A 82 23.26 33.72 -11.19
C SER A 82 24.06 33.23 -9.98
N LEU A 83 23.59 32.24 -9.22
CA LEU A 83 24.37 31.59 -8.15
C LEU A 83 25.13 30.34 -8.59
N VAL A 84 24.95 29.84 -9.82
CA VAL A 84 25.58 28.60 -10.32
C VAL A 84 26.67 28.86 -11.37
N THR A 85 26.85 30.10 -11.83
CA THR A 85 27.76 30.41 -12.97
C THR A 85 29.25 30.59 -12.61
N SER A 86 29.69 30.41 -11.36
CA SER A 86 31.09 30.69 -10.96
C SER A 86 32.04 29.47 -10.85
N MET A 87 31.74 28.35 -11.50
CA MET A 87 32.63 27.16 -11.49
C MET A 87 33.01 26.59 -12.87
N GLY A 88 32.49 27.13 -13.97
CA GLY A 88 32.69 26.57 -15.32
C GLY A 88 33.96 27.00 -16.07
N ALA A 89 34.79 27.90 -15.53
CA ALA A 89 35.87 28.55 -16.28
C ALA A 89 37.30 28.01 -16.04
N LEU A 90 37.48 26.93 -15.28
CA LEU A 90 38.82 26.40 -14.95
C LEU A 90 39.15 25.01 -15.51
N SER A 91 38.30 24.45 -16.38
CA SER A 91 38.54 23.15 -17.02
C SER A 91 39.15 23.29 -18.42
N THR A 92 40.35 23.88 -18.52
CA THR A 92 41.23 23.70 -19.69
C THR A 92 42.70 23.86 -19.27
N PHE A 93 43.20 22.91 -18.47
CA PHE A 93 44.64 22.71 -18.34
C PHE A 93 45.02 21.41 -19.04
N LYS A 94 45.59 21.57 -20.25
CA LYS A 94 46.33 20.50 -20.93
C LYS A 94 47.56 20.15 -20.09
N PRO A 95 47.93 18.86 -19.96
CA PRO A 95 49.18 18.47 -19.36
C PRO A 95 50.27 18.72 -20.40
N ASP A 96 50.90 19.90 -20.37
CA ASP A 96 52.05 20.14 -21.24
C ASP A 96 53.30 19.53 -20.61
N LYS A 97 53.89 18.65 -21.40
CA LYS A 97 55.08 17.85 -21.16
C LYS A 97 56.25 18.74 -20.73
N SER A 98 56.81 18.43 -19.57
CA SER A 98 58.09 18.95 -19.09
C SER A 98 59.19 18.79 -20.14
N PRO A 99 59.96 19.83 -20.47
CA PRO A 99 61.28 19.66 -21.03
C PRO A 99 62.28 19.51 -19.89
N ASP A 100 62.93 18.35 -19.81
CA ASP A 100 64.18 18.16 -19.07
C ASP A 100 65.19 19.20 -19.53
N LEU A 101 65.56 20.12 -18.65
CA LEU A 101 66.73 20.98 -18.80
C LEU A 101 67.65 20.72 -17.62
N GLU A 102 68.50 19.71 -17.80
CA GLU A 102 69.74 19.54 -17.07
C GLU A 102 70.51 20.86 -17.09
N SER A 103 70.63 21.44 -15.89
CA SER A 103 71.41 22.63 -15.59
C SER A 103 72.88 22.38 -15.92
N GLY A 104 73.28 22.76 -17.13
CA GLY A 104 74.66 22.91 -17.55
C GLY A 104 75.37 23.95 -16.69
N GLY A 105 76.20 23.48 -15.76
CA GLY A 105 77.18 24.28 -15.06
C GLY A 105 78.34 24.61 -16.01
N THR A 106 78.38 25.84 -16.51
CA THR A 106 79.52 26.36 -17.28
C THR A 106 79.84 27.80 -16.92
N SER A 107 81.10 27.99 -16.53
CA SER A 107 81.91 29.19 -16.76
C SER A 107 81.61 30.46 -15.98
N TYR A 108 82.39 30.70 -14.92
CA TYR A 108 83.04 32.00 -14.75
C TYR A 108 84.52 31.78 -14.41
N SER A 109 85.34 32.06 -15.42
CA SER A 109 86.78 31.87 -15.49
C SER A 109 87.51 32.80 -14.54
N SER A 110 88.42 32.23 -13.76
CA SER A 110 89.51 32.92 -13.06
C SER A 110 90.30 33.81 -14.01
N LEU A 111 90.44 35.10 -13.71
CA LEU A 111 91.38 36.00 -14.38
C LEU A 111 92.20 36.73 -13.32
N ASN A 112 93.28 36.06 -12.91
CA ASN A 112 94.40 36.60 -12.13
C ASN A 112 95.62 36.69 -13.06
N HIS A 113 96.55 37.62 -12.73
CA HIS A 113 97.85 37.89 -13.37
C HIS A 113 97.80 38.81 -14.61
N GLN A 114 98.64 39.83 -14.83
CA GLN A 114 99.87 40.27 -14.15
C GLN A 114 100.34 41.62 -14.75
N VAL A 115 100.59 42.58 -13.84
CA VAL A 115 101.69 43.55 -13.67
C VAL A 115 102.66 43.88 -14.84
N VAL A 116 103.10 45.16 -14.83
CA VAL A 116 104.37 45.77 -15.30
C VAL A 116 104.25 46.55 -16.64
N SER A 117 103.94 47.85 -16.60
CA SER A 117 104.86 49.02 -16.51
C SER A 117 105.76 49.23 -17.74
N THR A 118 105.59 50.37 -18.45
CA THR A 118 106.71 51.24 -18.85
C THR A 118 106.23 52.63 -19.31
N THR A 119 106.63 53.58 -18.48
CA THR A 119 106.89 55.01 -18.66
C THR A 119 107.17 55.51 -20.09
N SER A 120 106.47 56.57 -20.52
CA SER A 120 107.04 57.63 -21.37
C SER A 120 106.09 58.83 -21.46
N SER A 121 106.67 60.02 -21.41
CA SER A 121 106.10 61.30 -21.85
C SER A 121 105.31 62.12 -20.81
N GLU A 122 106.07 62.67 -19.87
CA GLU A 122 105.77 63.87 -19.10
C GLU A 122 105.69 65.09 -20.05
N LYS A 123 104.71 65.98 -19.79
CA LYS A 123 104.50 67.35 -20.36
C LYS A 123 103.24 67.62 -21.20
N SER A 124 102.28 66.67 -21.26
CA SER A 124 100.87 66.98 -21.62
C SER A 124 99.87 66.68 -20.48
N GLN A 125 100.37 66.52 -19.25
CA GLN A 125 99.65 65.95 -18.10
C GLN A 125 98.49 66.79 -17.54
N SER A 126 98.39 68.10 -17.79
CA SER A 126 97.31 68.91 -17.23
C SER A 126 95.98 68.79 -17.98
N LEU A 127 95.99 68.50 -19.30
CA LEU A 127 94.77 68.21 -20.07
C LEU A 127 94.35 66.74 -19.93
N LYS A 128 95.31 65.83 -19.81
CA LYS A 128 95.06 64.38 -19.65
C LYS A 128 94.44 64.03 -18.28
N LEU A 129 94.74 64.82 -17.25
CA LEU A 129 94.11 64.67 -15.93
C LEU A 129 92.62 65.04 -15.94
N ASN A 130 92.19 65.98 -16.79
CA ASN A 130 90.76 66.34 -16.89
C ASN A 130 89.94 65.23 -17.57
N ASP A 131 90.47 64.64 -18.65
CA ASP A 131 89.85 63.48 -19.31
C ASP A 131 89.76 62.25 -18.37
N GLU A 132 90.74 62.07 -17.48
CA GLU A 132 90.71 60.99 -16.48
C GLU A 132 89.70 61.24 -15.36
N VAL A 133 89.53 62.49 -14.93
CA VAL A 133 88.52 62.86 -13.94
C VAL A 133 87.12 62.66 -14.52
N GLU A 134 86.86 63.15 -15.74
CA GLU A 134 85.56 62.97 -16.41
C GLU A 134 85.22 61.49 -16.66
N LYS A 135 86.22 60.65 -16.99
CA LYS A 135 86.04 59.19 -17.10
C LYS A 135 85.72 58.56 -15.75
N LYS A 136 86.38 58.99 -14.67
CA LYS A 136 86.11 58.50 -13.31
C LYS A 136 84.71 58.91 -12.84
N ASP A 137 84.30 60.15 -13.10
CA ASP A 137 82.96 60.65 -12.76
C ASP A 137 81.88 59.92 -13.59
N SER A 138 82.12 59.66 -14.87
CA SER A 138 81.23 58.87 -15.72
C SER A 138 81.12 57.42 -15.25
N ALA A 139 82.24 56.80 -14.84
CA ALA A 139 82.25 55.46 -14.29
C ALA A 139 81.53 55.38 -12.94
N PHE A 140 81.64 56.43 -12.10
CA PHE A 140 80.93 56.55 -10.84
C PHE A 140 79.42 56.68 -11.07
N LEU A 141 78.98 57.58 -11.97
CA LEU A 141 77.56 57.71 -12.34
C LEU A 141 76.99 56.41 -12.91
N LEU A 142 77.76 55.71 -13.76
CA LEU A 142 77.35 54.41 -14.30
C LEU A 142 77.24 53.34 -13.21
N ALA A 143 78.17 53.31 -12.25
CA ALA A 143 78.12 52.39 -11.11
C ALA A 143 76.91 52.69 -10.21
N ASP A 144 76.63 53.96 -9.92
CA ASP A 144 75.44 54.39 -9.18
C ASP A 144 74.14 54.00 -9.90
N MET A 145 74.08 54.17 -11.23
CA MET A 145 72.96 53.72 -12.05
C MET A 145 72.76 52.20 -11.94
N PHE A 146 73.82 51.41 -12.08
CA PHE A 146 73.75 49.96 -11.93
C PHE A 146 73.35 49.54 -10.51
N CYS A 147 73.85 50.21 -9.47
CA CYS A 147 73.45 49.96 -8.09
C CYS A 147 71.95 50.22 -7.89
N ALA A 148 71.42 51.31 -8.42
CA ALA A 148 69.99 51.63 -8.34
C ALA A 148 69.12 50.62 -9.10
N GLU A 149 69.57 50.15 -10.26
CA GLU A 149 68.88 49.12 -11.04
C GLU A 149 68.89 47.76 -10.32
N LEU A 150 70.05 47.34 -9.80
CA LEU A 150 70.18 46.12 -9.00
C LEU A 150 69.33 46.17 -7.73
N GLU A 151 69.27 47.31 -7.05
CA GLU A 151 68.41 47.47 -5.86
C GLU A 151 66.92 47.44 -6.23
N THR A 152 66.54 47.97 -7.38
CA THR A 152 65.17 47.89 -7.89
C THR A 152 64.80 46.44 -8.24
N ALA A 153 65.65 45.72 -8.97
CA ALA A 153 65.47 44.30 -9.28
C ALA A 153 65.39 43.44 -8.01
N ARG A 154 66.22 43.73 -6.99
CA ARG A 154 66.17 43.07 -5.68
C ARG A 154 64.82 43.29 -4.99
N ARG A 155 64.30 44.52 -4.97
CA ARG A 155 62.99 44.85 -4.39
C ARG A 155 61.85 44.16 -5.13
N GLU A 156 61.91 44.09 -6.46
CA GLU A 156 60.91 43.37 -7.26
C GLU A 156 60.94 41.86 -7.01
N LEU A 157 62.12 41.25 -6.91
CA LEU A 157 62.27 39.84 -6.57
C LEU A 157 61.72 39.54 -5.17
N GLU A 158 61.99 40.38 -4.18
CA GLU A 158 61.44 40.24 -2.83
C GLU A 158 59.92 40.33 -2.83
N ALA A 159 59.36 41.30 -3.56
CA ALA A 159 57.90 41.46 -3.70
C ALA A 159 57.26 40.23 -4.38
N ARG A 160 57.87 39.70 -5.44
CA ARG A 160 57.43 38.46 -6.09
C ARG A 160 57.53 37.27 -5.16
N ASN A 161 58.60 37.18 -4.35
CA ASN A 161 58.78 36.09 -3.39
C ASN A 161 57.68 36.09 -2.33
N ILE A 162 57.34 37.27 -1.77
CA ILE A 162 56.23 37.41 -0.83
C ILE A 162 54.90 36.98 -1.48
N ALA A 163 54.62 37.42 -2.72
CA ALA A 163 53.41 37.05 -3.43
C ALA A 163 53.33 35.53 -3.69
N ILE A 164 54.44 34.90 -4.08
CA ILE A 164 54.54 33.44 -4.26
C ILE A 164 54.28 32.71 -2.93
N GLU A 165 54.85 33.17 -1.83
CA GLU A 165 54.63 32.56 -0.51
C GLU A 165 53.18 32.72 -0.02
N THR A 166 52.52 33.83 -0.34
CA THR A 166 51.08 33.98 -0.05
C THR A 166 50.22 33.03 -0.88
N GLU A 167 50.53 32.86 -2.17
CA GLU A 167 49.79 31.95 -3.05
C GLU A 167 50.02 30.48 -2.66
N LYS A 168 51.27 30.10 -2.31
CA LYS A 168 51.56 28.77 -1.77
C LYS A 168 50.73 28.45 -0.53
N ARG A 169 50.58 29.40 0.39
CA ARG A 169 49.74 29.22 1.58
C ARG A 169 48.26 29.02 1.21
N TYR A 170 47.78 29.74 0.21
CA TYR A 170 46.42 29.59 -0.29
C TYR A 170 46.20 28.22 -0.96
N VAL A 171 47.15 27.75 -1.76
CA VAL A 171 47.13 26.40 -2.36
C VAL A 171 47.06 25.32 -1.27
N VAL A 172 47.86 25.42 -0.21
CA VAL A 172 47.84 24.45 0.91
C VAL A 172 46.47 24.43 1.62
N ASP A 173 45.82 25.59 1.81
CA ASP A 173 44.47 25.66 2.39
C ASP A 173 43.42 25.00 1.46
N LEU A 174 43.52 25.22 0.15
CA LEU A 174 42.65 24.57 -0.83
C LEU A 174 42.87 23.05 -0.90
N GLU A 175 44.12 22.59 -0.84
CA GLU A 175 44.46 21.16 -0.79
C GLU A 175 43.86 20.49 0.45
N SER A 176 43.91 21.15 1.62
CA SER A 176 43.25 20.66 2.84
C SER A 176 41.75 20.54 2.66
N LYS A 177 41.09 21.58 2.12
CA LYS A 177 39.64 21.57 1.88
C LYS A 177 39.21 20.53 0.85
N LEU A 178 40.04 20.31 -0.17
CA LEU A 178 39.84 19.27 -1.17
C LEU A 178 39.94 17.89 -0.53
N SER A 179 40.96 17.67 0.31
CA SER A 179 41.13 16.41 1.06
C SER A 179 39.93 16.12 1.98
N ASP A 180 39.43 17.12 2.71
CA ASP A 180 38.25 16.98 3.57
C ASP A 180 36.98 16.65 2.74
N SER A 181 36.85 17.27 1.57
CA SER A 181 35.73 17.03 0.66
C SER A 181 35.78 15.63 0.05
N VAL A 182 36.97 15.15 -0.34
CA VAL A 182 37.18 13.78 -0.84
C VAL A 182 36.80 12.76 0.24
N TYR A 183 37.28 12.94 1.46
CA TYR A 183 36.90 12.07 2.59
C TYR A 183 35.39 12.02 2.82
N LYS A 184 34.71 13.18 2.73
CA LYS A 184 33.25 13.25 2.85
C LYS A 184 32.52 12.53 1.71
N ILE A 185 33.03 12.62 0.48
CA ILE A 185 32.48 11.92 -0.68
C ILE A 185 32.64 10.41 -0.50
N GLU A 186 33.83 9.92 -0.17
CA GLU A 186 34.10 8.50 0.06
C GLU A 186 33.19 7.91 1.17
N LYS A 187 32.95 8.69 2.23
CA LYS A 187 32.00 8.32 3.29
C LYS A 187 30.57 8.20 2.77
N LEU A 188 30.09 9.18 1.99
CA LEU A 188 28.74 9.16 1.43
C LEU A 188 28.56 8.06 0.39
N GLU A 189 29.59 7.74 -0.40
CA GLU A 189 29.59 6.62 -1.33
C GLU A 189 29.47 5.29 -0.59
N SER A 190 30.18 5.14 0.54
CA SER A 190 30.06 3.96 1.40
C SER A 190 28.65 3.82 2.00
N GLU A 191 28.08 4.90 2.55
CA GLU A 191 26.70 4.92 3.07
C GLU A 191 25.67 4.62 1.97
N LEU A 192 25.89 5.10 0.75
CA LEU A 192 25.03 4.83 -0.41
C LEU A 192 25.05 3.34 -0.79
N ASP A 193 26.23 2.71 -0.78
CA ASP A 193 26.35 1.29 -1.11
C ASP A 193 25.74 0.39 -0.02
N GLU A 194 25.87 0.75 1.27
CA GLU A 194 25.16 0.06 2.37
C GLU A 194 23.63 0.14 2.21
N VAL A 195 23.10 1.30 1.84
CA VAL A 195 21.65 1.49 1.60
C VAL A 195 21.17 0.68 0.39
N LYS A 196 21.95 0.62 -0.70
CA LYS A 196 21.61 -0.21 -1.87
C LYS A 196 21.56 -1.69 -1.52
N GLU A 197 22.51 -2.18 -0.70
CA GLU A 197 22.49 -3.57 -0.22
C GLU A 197 21.24 -3.85 0.62
N CYS A 198 20.93 -2.97 1.58
CA CYS A 198 19.72 -3.08 2.40
C CYS A 198 18.44 -3.06 1.55
N LEU A 199 18.38 -2.21 0.52
CA LEU A 199 17.26 -2.15 -0.41
C LEU A 199 17.09 -3.49 -1.15
N GLY A 200 18.17 -4.05 -1.69
CA GLY A 200 18.12 -5.34 -2.39
C GLY A 200 17.65 -6.50 -1.50
N VAL A 201 18.05 -6.51 -0.21
CA VAL A 201 17.53 -7.48 0.76
C VAL A 201 16.03 -7.30 0.99
N SER A 202 15.57 -6.05 1.15
CA SER A 202 14.15 -5.75 1.35
C SER A 202 13.28 -6.10 0.14
N GLU A 203 13.78 -5.88 -1.09
CA GLU A 203 13.09 -6.25 -2.33
C GLU A 203 12.94 -7.77 -2.47
N ALA A 204 13.95 -8.54 -2.05
CA ALA A 204 13.88 -9.99 -2.01
C ALA A 204 12.86 -10.50 -0.97
N GLU A 205 12.77 -9.88 0.20
CA GLU A 205 11.77 -10.20 1.23
C GLU A 205 10.35 -9.91 0.74
N VAL A 206 10.12 -8.75 0.13
CA VAL A 206 8.82 -8.38 -0.47
C VAL A 206 8.42 -9.39 -1.54
N SER A 207 9.35 -9.79 -2.41
CA SER A 207 9.10 -10.80 -3.44
C SER A 207 8.68 -12.14 -2.84
N LYS A 208 9.35 -12.59 -1.77
CA LYS A 208 9.01 -13.82 -1.05
C LYS A 208 7.64 -13.74 -0.37
N LEU A 209 7.31 -12.61 0.27
CA LEU A 209 5.99 -12.40 0.88
C LEU A 209 4.88 -12.40 -0.18
N MET A 210 5.14 -11.82 -1.35
CA MET A 210 4.19 -11.80 -2.46
C MET A 210 3.93 -13.22 -3.01
N GLU A 211 4.96 -14.06 -3.10
CA GLU A 211 4.82 -15.48 -3.46
C GLU A 211 3.96 -16.23 -2.42
N MET A 212 4.28 -16.11 -1.13
CA MET A 212 3.50 -16.74 -0.04
C MET A 212 2.04 -16.29 -0.02
N LEU A 213 1.77 -15.01 -0.29
CA LEU A 213 0.40 -14.49 -0.39
C LEU A 213 -0.35 -15.13 -1.56
N SER A 214 0.33 -15.27 -2.71
CA SER A 214 -0.26 -15.92 -3.88
C SER A 214 -0.58 -17.39 -3.63
N GLU A 215 0.30 -18.12 -2.95
CA GLU A 215 0.09 -19.51 -2.55
C GLU A 215 -1.09 -19.64 -1.59
N CYS A 216 -1.12 -18.83 -0.53
CA CYS A 216 -2.23 -18.81 0.44
C CYS A 216 -3.58 -18.48 -0.23
N LYS A 217 -3.59 -17.54 -1.19
CA LYS A 217 -4.80 -17.22 -1.97
C LYS A 217 -5.27 -18.41 -2.79
N ASN A 218 -4.35 -19.15 -3.41
CA ASN A 218 -4.66 -20.35 -4.17
C ASN A 218 -5.19 -21.49 -3.28
N GLU A 219 -4.58 -21.72 -2.11
CA GLU A 219 -5.08 -22.69 -1.12
C GLU A 219 -6.47 -22.32 -0.63
N LYS A 220 -6.70 -21.04 -0.30
CA LYS A 220 -8.01 -20.54 0.09
C LYS A 220 -9.06 -20.79 -1.00
N SER A 221 -8.73 -20.53 -2.27
CA SER A 221 -9.67 -20.81 -3.36
C SER A 221 -9.99 -22.30 -3.48
N LYS A 222 -8.99 -23.19 -3.39
CA LYS A 222 -9.20 -24.64 -3.43
C LYS A 222 -10.10 -25.14 -2.29
N LEU A 223 -9.89 -24.62 -1.08
CA LEU A 223 -10.72 -24.97 0.08
C LEU A 223 -12.16 -24.45 -0.04
N GLN A 224 -12.36 -23.31 -0.72
CA GLN A 224 -13.69 -22.75 -0.93
C GLN A 224 -14.48 -23.50 -2.00
N THR A 225 -13.84 -23.93 -3.10
CA THR A 225 -14.55 -24.49 -4.25
C THR A 225 -14.80 -25.99 -4.15
N ASP A 226 -13.84 -26.78 -3.67
CA ASP A 226 -13.82 -28.21 -4.06
C ASP A 226 -14.51 -29.15 -3.06
N ASN A 227 -14.84 -28.69 -1.85
CA ASN A 227 -15.38 -29.59 -0.82
C ASN A 227 -16.67 -29.09 -0.17
N ALA A 228 -16.84 -27.78 -0.02
CA ALA A 228 -18.03 -27.23 0.63
C ALA A 228 -19.25 -27.33 -0.27
N ASP A 229 -19.13 -26.95 -1.55
CA ASP A 229 -20.24 -26.92 -2.48
C ASP A 229 -20.71 -28.33 -2.85
N ASP A 230 -19.78 -29.24 -3.17
CA ASP A 230 -20.08 -30.65 -3.46
C ASP A 230 -20.72 -31.36 -2.26
N LEU A 231 -20.24 -31.10 -1.03
CA LEU A 231 -20.84 -31.66 0.18
C LEU A 231 -22.24 -31.07 0.44
N LEU A 232 -22.42 -29.75 0.23
CA LEU A 232 -23.71 -29.09 0.38
C LEU A 232 -24.72 -29.64 -0.63
N ASP A 233 -24.32 -29.84 -1.88
CA ASP A 233 -25.20 -30.40 -2.91
C ASP A 233 -25.50 -31.88 -2.63
N SER A 234 -24.52 -32.65 -2.15
CA SER A 234 -24.73 -34.03 -1.69
C SER A 234 -25.73 -34.11 -0.52
N LEU A 235 -25.55 -33.28 0.52
CA LEU A 235 -26.46 -33.21 1.67
C LEU A 235 -27.85 -32.70 1.28
N ARG A 236 -27.94 -31.73 0.36
CA ARG A 236 -29.21 -31.23 -0.17
C ARG A 236 -29.94 -32.31 -0.96
N ALA A 237 -29.23 -33.12 -1.72
CA ALA A 237 -29.78 -34.29 -2.42
C ALA A 237 -30.27 -35.37 -1.42
N GLU A 238 -29.48 -35.68 -0.39
CA GLU A 238 -29.89 -36.61 0.67
C GLU A 238 -31.15 -36.12 1.41
N LEU A 239 -31.20 -34.83 1.77
CA LEU A 239 -32.35 -34.22 2.43
C LEU A 239 -33.60 -34.33 1.56
N ARG A 240 -33.52 -33.99 0.26
CA ARG A 240 -34.64 -34.18 -0.68
C ARG A 240 -35.07 -35.65 -0.78
N SER A 241 -34.12 -36.58 -0.78
CA SER A 241 -34.43 -38.02 -0.81
C SER A 241 -35.18 -38.45 0.46
N ARG A 242 -34.80 -37.94 1.64
CA ARG A 242 -35.49 -38.22 2.89
C ARG A 242 -36.87 -37.59 2.96
N GLU A 243 -37.03 -36.36 2.46
CA GLU A 243 -38.32 -35.69 2.38
C GLU A 243 -39.32 -36.52 1.56
N ILE A 244 -38.91 -36.98 0.37
CA ILE A 244 -39.73 -37.86 -0.48
C ILE A 244 -40.09 -39.17 0.26
N GLN A 245 -39.15 -39.75 1.02
CA GLN A 245 -39.41 -40.96 1.79
C GLN A 245 -40.44 -40.71 2.91
N ILE A 246 -40.36 -39.55 3.58
CA ILE A 246 -41.31 -39.14 4.62
C ILE A 246 -42.71 -38.98 4.00
N GLU A 247 -42.83 -38.25 2.88
CA GLU A 247 -44.11 -38.08 2.17
C GLU A 247 -44.75 -39.43 1.81
N GLN A 248 -43.95 -40.39 1.30
CA GLN A 248 -44.43 -41.74 1.00
C GLN A 248 -44.92 -42.51 2.24
N MET A 249 -44.21 -42.38 3.36
CA MET A 249 -44.60 -42.99 4.63
C MET A 249 -45.87 -42.36 5.20
N GLU A 250 -46.01 -41.04 5.10
CA GLU A 250 -47.22 -40.31 5.51
C GLU A 250 -48.43 -40.71 4.65
N GLU A 251 -48.24 -40.85 3.33
CA GLU A 251 -49.29 -41.36 2.44
C GLU A 251 -49.71 -42.78 2.82
N TYR A 252 -48.76 -43.67 3.09
CA TYR A 252 -49.04 -45.03 3.55
C TYR A 252 -49.80 -45.04 4.89
N LEU A 253 -49.37 -44.24 5.87
CA LEU A 253 -50.05 -44.12 7.16
C LEU A 253 -51.49 -43.61 7.00
N ASN A 254 -51.71 -42.60 6.15
CA ASN A 254 -53.04 -42.08 5.87
C ASN A 254 -53.95 -43.14 5.20
N GLN A 255 -53.42 -43.95 4.29
CA GLN A 255 -54.17 -45.06 3.67
C GLN A 255 -54.58 -46.10 4.72
N VAL A 256 -53.67 -46.50 5.60
CA VAL A 256 -53.96 -47.46 6.68
C VAL A 256 -54.98 -46.90 7.67
N LEU A 257 -54.87 -45.62 8.06
CA LEU A 257 -55.84 -44.96 8.95
C LEU A 257 -57.24 -44.93 8.32
N CYS A 258 -57.36 -44.53 7.06
CA CYS A 258 -58.64 -44.54 6.35
C CYS A 258 -59.27 -45.94 6.30
N LEU A 259 -58.48 -46.98 6.00
CA LEU A 259 -58.98 -48.37 5.98
C LEU A 259 -59.48 -48.79 7.36
N ASN A 260 -58.68 -48.59 8.41
CA ASN A 260 -59.05 -48.95 9.77
C ASN A 260 -60.30 -48.21 10.26
N GLU A 261 -60.43 -46.90 9.96
CA GLU A 261 -61.62 -46.14 10.31
C GLU A 261 -62.87 -46.69 9.61
N THR A 262 -62.76 -47.08 8.34
CA THR A 262 -63.89 -47.69 7.62
C THR A 262 -64.26 -49.08 8.16
N GLU A 263 -63.26 -49.89 8.51
CA GLU A 263 -63.47 -51.23 9.08
C GLU A 263 -64.12 -51.13 10.46
N ILE A 264 -63.55 -50.33 11.37
CA ILE A 264 -64.10 -50.10 12.72
C ILE A 264 -65.52 -49.52 12.64
N LYS A 265 -65.78 -48.59 11.72
CA LYS A 265 -67.13 -48.03 11.53
C LYS A 265 -68.12 -49.09 11.03
N SER A 266 -67.69 -49.97 10.13
CA SER A 266 -68.52 -51.07 9.63
C SER A 266 -68.82 -52.11 10.72
N GLU A 267 -67.81 -52.49 11.51
CA GLU A 267 -67.94 -53.43 12.63
C GLU A 267 -68.84 -52.84 13.73
N SER A 268 -68.64 -51.56 14.06
CA SER A 268 -69.48 -50.82 15.03
C SER A 268 -70.95 -50.73 14.59
N GLU A 269 -71.22 -50.50 13.30
CA GLU A 269 -72.60 -50.50 12.78
C GLU A 269 -73.23 -51.89 12.85
N THR A 270 -72.47 -52.95 12.54
CA THR A 270 -72.95 -54.34 12.68
C THR A 270 -73.23 -54.70 14.13
N ASP A 271 -72.34 -54.35 15.05
CA ASP A 271 -72.50 -54.59 16.48
C ASP A 271 -73.71 -53.83 17.03
N LYS A 272 -73.90 -52.58 16.62
CA LYS A 272 -75.08 -51.77 16.97
C LYS A 272 -76.37 -52.42 16.48
N ASN A 273 -76.41 -52.89 15.23
CA ASN A 273 -77.57 -53.59 14.68
C ASN A 273 -77.89 -54.88 15.46
N ILE A 274 -76.87 -55.66 15.82
CA ILE A 274 -77.03 -56.86 16.66
C ILE A 274 -77.57 -56.49 18.04
N VAL A 275 -77.06 -55.43 18.67
CA VAL A 275 -77.54 -54.94 19.97
C VAL A 275 -79.00 -54.47 19.88
N GLU A 276 -79.40 -53.78 18.81
CA GLU A 276 -80.79 -53.38 18.59
C GLU A 276 -81.71 -54.59 18.37
N GLU A 277 -81.29 -55.59 17.59
CA GLU A 277 -82.03 -56.83 17.37
C GLU A 277 -82.20 -57.62 18.69
N LEU A 278 -81.12 -57.76 19.47
CA LEU A 278 -81.16 -58.40 20.78
C LEU A 278 -82.06 -57.64 21.75
N ARG A 279 -82.01 -56.30 21.76
CA ARG A 279 -82.91 -55.47 22.58
C ARG A 279 -84.38 -55.69 22.21
N ALA A 280 -84.71 -55.73 20.92
CA ALA A 280 -86.07 -56.02 20.46
C ALA A 280 -86.53 -57.43 20.86
N LYS A 281 -85.64 -58.43 20.75
CA LYS A 281 -85.91 -59.80 21.22
C LYS A 281 -86.15 -59.87 22.73
N VAL A 282 -85.36 -59.15 23.53
CA VAL A 282 -85.54 -59.04 24.98
C VAL A 282 -86.90 -58.41 25.30
N GLU A 283 -87.30 -57.33 24.64
CA GLU A 283 -88.60 -56.68 24.89
C GLU A 283 -89.79 -57.61 24.59
N VAL A 284 -89.71 -58.41 23.51
CA VAL A 284 -90.74 -59.41 23.19
C VAL A 284 -90.82 -60.50 24.27
N LEU A 285 -89.66 -61.00 24.72
CA LEU A 285 -89.59 -62.01 25.78
C LEU A 285 -90.13 -61.46 27.11
N GLU A 286 -89.80 -60.22 27.47
CA GLU A 286 -90.33 -59.56 28.67
C GLU A 286 -91.87 -59.46 28.62
N LYS A 287 -92.45 -59.05 27.49
CA LYS A 287 -93.92 -59.01 27.30
C LYS A 287 -94.55 -60.40 27.40
N GLN A 288 -93.91 -61.42 26.86
CA GLN A 288 -94.38 -62.80 26.95
C GLN A 288 -94.33 -63.34 28.38
N VAL A 289 -93.24 -63.06 29.11
CA VAL A 289 -93.11 -63.41 30.53
C VAL A 289 -94.18 -62.73 31.36
N GLU A 290 -94.47 -61.46 31.09
CA GLU A 290 -95.52 -60.73 31.80
C GLU A 290 -96.92 -61.30 31.50
N LEU A 291 -97.19 -61.68 30.25
CA LEU A 291 -98.44 -62.35 29.88
C LEU A 291 -98.58 -63.72 30.56
N GLN A 292 -97.50 -64.50 30.62
CA GLN A 292 -97.49 -65.78 31.35
C GLN A 292 -97.72 -65.58 32.85
N ARG A 293 -97.09 -64.55 33.44
CA ARG A 293 -97.30 -64.19 34.85
C ARG A 293 -98.78 -63.86 35.11
N ASN A 294 -99.40 -63.05 34.25
CA ASN A 294 -100.83 -62.72 34.35
C ASN A 294 -101.74 -63.95 34.29
N VAL A 295 -101.50 -64.85 33.34
CA VAL A 295 -102.27 -66.11 33.20
C VAL A 295 -102.10 -67.02 34.41
N ILE A 296 -100.90 -67.07 35.01
CA ILE A 296 -100.66 -67.83 36.25
C ILE A 296 -101.44 -67.22 37.39
N THR A 297 -101.36 -65.89 37.58
CA THR A 297 -102.09 -65.20 38.66
C THR A 297 -103.60 -65.32 38.53
N GLU A 298 -104.14 -65.29 37.30
CA GLU A 298 -105.56 -65.49 37.03
C GLU A 298 -106.00 -66.91 37.39
N ARG A 299 -105.28 -67.94 36.94
CA ARG A 299 -105.57 -69.34 37.30
C ARG A 299 -105.40 -69.63 38.79
N GLU A 300 -104.44 -68.98 39.44
CA GLU A 300 -104.29 -69.04 40.89
C GLU A 300 -105.49 -68.40 41.60
N GLU A 301 -106.02 -67.28 41.09
CA GLU A 301 -107.24 -66.67 41.61
C GLU A 301 -108.48 -67.54 41.38
N GLU A 302 -108.63 -68.15 40.20
CA GLU A 302 -109.70 -69.12 39.93
C GLU A 302 -109.64 -70.31 40.89
N LYS A 303 -108.43 -70.82 41.19
CA LYS A 303 -108.24 -71.87 42.20
C LYS A 303 -108.62 -71.38 43.59
N ARG A 304 -108.22 -70.16 43.97
CA ARG A 304 -108.62 -69.55 45.26
C ARG A 304 -110.13 -69.38 45.34
N GLU A 305 -110.79 -69.05 44.23
CA GLU A 305 -112.23 -68.90 44.17
C GLU A 305 -112.96 -70.24 44.22
N ALA A 306 -112.48 -71.26 43.52
CA ALA A 306 -112.99 -72.61 43.62
C ALA A 306 -112.87 -73.15 45.05
N ILE A 307 -111.74 -72.87 45.72
CA ILE A 307 -111.55 -73.19 47.14
C ILE A 307 -112.55 -72.41 48.01
N ARG A 308 -112.73 -71.10 47.79
CA ARG A 308 -113.74 -70.28 48.50
C ARG A 308 -115.14 -70.85 48.34
N GLN A 309 -115.55 -71.20 47.12
CA GLN A 309 -116.87 -71.78 46.83
C GLN A 309 -117.03 -73.16 47.47
N LEU A 310 -115.99 -73.99 47.47
CA LEU A 310 -116.00 -75.29 48.14
C LEU A 310 -116.12 -75.14 49.67
N CYS A 311 -115.34 -74.23 50.27
CA CYS A 311 -115.43 -73.90 51.69
C CYS A 311 -116.82 -73.40 52.06
N PHE A 312 -117.40 -72.49 51.27
CA PHE A 312 -118.76 -71.99 51.48
C PHE A 312 -119.82 -73.09 51.35
N SER A 313 -119.65 -74.00 50.39
CA SER A 313 -120.56 -75.15 50.22
C SER A 313 -120.47 -76.12 51.40
N LEU A 314 -119.27 -76.38 51.92
CA LEU A 314 -119.07 -77.22 53.10
C LEU A 314 -119.66 -76.59 54.36
N ASP A 315 -119.48 -75.28 54.56
CA ASP A 315 -120.10 -74.53 55.66
C ASP A 315 -121.64 -74.55 55.58
N HIS A 316 -122.22 -74.61 54.37
CA HIS A 316 -123.66 -74.71 54.19
C HIS A 316 -124.24 -76.08 54.59
N TYR A 317 -123.48 -77.18 54.42
CA TYR A 317 -123.91 -78.52 54.82
C TYR A 317 -123.65 -78.84 56.29
N MET A 318 -122.78 -78.08 56.96
CA MET A 318 -122.44 -78.28 58.37
C MET A 318 -123.31 -77.50 59.36
N ASN A 319 -124.17 -76.60 58.88
CA ASN A 319 -125.14 -75.83 59.67
C ASN A 319 -126.58 -76.29 59.40
#